data_AF-A0A7S4FV48-F1
#
_entry.id   AF-A0A7S4FV48-F1
#
_cell.length_a   1.000
_cell.length_b   1.000
_cell.length_c   1.000
_cell.angle_alpha   90.00
_cell.angle_beta   90.00
_cell.angle_gamma   90.00
#
_symmetry.space_group_name_H-M   'P 1'
#
loop_
_entity.id
_entity.type
_entity.pdbx_description
1 polymer ?
#
loop_
_entity_poly.entity_id
_entity_poly.type
_entity_poly.pdbx_seq_one_letter_code
_entity_poly.pdbx_strand_id
1 'polypeptide(L)'
;KSLKDEAPGAIATTFKDKLEAFRPHVPLIAALRNPGLRDRHWKKISQIAGVANQIKGNEEGTTFKKFLELKLQDHLPDIQEISEYASKEYRLEKQLEKMTQVEWKSVQFELAPYADTHMLKSVDDIQQLLDDHIIKTQTMLGSPYVKAIEVQVKQWEAKLLKMQSILDEWLKCQGVWHYLEPIFSSADIQKSMPGEAQKFAMVNSVWHTTMEAT
;
A
#
# COMPACT_ATOMS: atom_id res chain seq x y z
N LYS A 1 -38.30 33.95 -17.22
CA LYS A 1 -38.06 35.32 -17.75
C LYS A 1 -37.46 35.17 -19.13
N SER A 2 -38.19 35.53 -20.19
CA SER A 2 -37.68 35.53 -21.56
C SER A 2 -36.67 36.66 -21.70
N LEU A 3 -35.45 36.35 -22.14
CA LEU A 3 -34.43 37.33 -22.50
C LEU A 3 -34.88 38.02 -23.80
N LYS A 4 -35.67 39.09 -23.68
CA LYS A 4 -36.19 39.90 -24.81
C LYS A 4 -35.20 40.95 -25.33
N ASP A 5 -34.00 40.99 -24.77
CA ASP A 5 -33.00 42.00 -25.05
C ASP A 5 -31.94 41.40 -26.00
N GLU A 6 -31.84 41.94 -27.23
CA GLU A 6 -31.05 41.35 -28.33
C GLU A 6 -29.57 41.19 -27.99
N ALA A 7 -28.99 42.16 -27.28
CA ALA A 7 -27.56 42.16 -26.93
C ALA A 7 -27.19 41.08 -25.87
N PRO A 8 -27.88 40.98 -24.71
CA PRO A 8 -27.69 39.87 -23.78
C PRO A 8 -27.97 38.49 -24.38
N GLY A 9 -28.99 38.39 -25.25
CA GLY A 9 -29.32 37.16 -25.97
C GLY A 9 -28.21 36.70 -26.91
N ALA A 10 -27.65 37.62 -27.71
CA ALA A 10 -26.53 37.34 -28.61
C ALA A 10 -25.26 36.90 -27.86
N ILE A 11 -24.96 37.53 -26.72
CA ILE A 11 -23.83 37.15 -25.86
C ILE A 11 -24.04 35.74 -25.28
N ALA A 12 -25.24 35.44 -24.79
CA ALA A 12 -25.57 34.12 -24.24
C ALA A 12 -25.44 33.01 -25.28
N THR A 13 -25.92 33.24 -26.51
CA THR A 13 -25.78 32.29 -27.63
C THR A 13 -24.32 32.09 -28.00
N THR A 14 -23.54 33.18 -28.13
CA THR A 14 -22.09 33.08 -28.42
C THR A 14 -21.34 32.28 -27.35
N PHE A 15 -21.68 32.47 -26.08
CA PHE A 15 -21.05 31.72 -24.99
C PHE A 15 -21.46 30.24 -25.03
N LYS A 16 -22.75 29.95 -25.29
CA LYS A 16 -23.25 28.59 -25.46
C LYS A 16 -22.52 27.86 -26.60
N ASP A 17 -22.35 28.50 -27.75
CA ASP A 17 -21.68 27.90 -28.90
C ASP A 17 -20.20 27.60 -28.61
N LYS A 18 -19.51 28.50 -27.91
CA LYS A 18 -18.13 28.25 -27.43
C LYS A 18 -18.06 27.07 -26.46
N LEU A 19 -19.07 26.92 -25.60
CA LEU A 19 -19.15 25.82 -24.64
C LEU A 19 -19.38 24.47 -25.33
N GLU A 20 -20.30 24.43 -26.30
CA GLU A 20 -20.56 23.23 -27.10
C GLU A 20 -19.35 22.85 -27.96
N ALA A 21 -18.62 23.84 -28.51
CA ALA A 21 -17.36 23.58 -29.22
C ALA A 21 -16.25 23.03 -28.30
N PHE A 22 -16.23 23.42 -27.02
CA PHE A 22 -15.24 22.95 -26.05
C PHE A 22 -15.57 21.57 -25.46
N ARG A 23 -16.86 21.22 -25.39
CA ARG A 23 -17.37 20.00 -24.75
C ARG A 23 -16.65 18.70 -25.18
N PRO A 24 -16.31 18.46 -26.46
CA PRO A 24 -15.60 17.25 -26.89
C PRO A 24 -14.19 17.08 -26.30
N HIS A 25 -13.58 18.16 -25.81
CA HIS A 25 -12.24 18.15 -25.23
C HIS A 25 -12.21 17.77 -23.74
N VAL A 26 -13.36 17.80 -23.06
CA VAL A 26 -13.47 17.50 -21.63
C VAL A 26 -12.96 16.10 -21.27
N PRO A 27 -13.28 15.02 -22.02
CA PRO A 27 -12.75 13.69 -21.74
C PRO A 27 -11.23 13.60 -21.82
N LEU A 28 -10.61 14.32 -22.77
CA LEU A 28 -9.16 14.38 -22.90
C LEU A 28 -8.53 15.07 -21.67
N ILE A 29 -9.11 16.20 -21.24
CA ILE A 29 -8.65 16.90 -20.04
C ILE A 29 -8.75 15.99 -18.82
N ALA A 30 -9.87 15.28 -18.66
CA ALA A 30 -10.06 14.35 -17.55
C ALA A 30 -9.00 13.23 -17.56
N ALA A 31 -8.73 12.64 -18.73
CA ALA A 31 -7.74 11.60 -18.89
C ALA A 31 -6.32 12.09 -18.55
N LEU A 32 -5.94 13.27 -19.04
CA LEU A 32 -4.60 13.87 -18.83
C LEU A 32 -4.40 14.46 -17.43
N ARG A 33 -5.48 14.77 -16.69
CA ARG A 33 -5.42 15.26 -15.30
C ARG A 33 -5.43 14.14 -14.26
N ASN A 34 -5.36 12.90 -14.68
CA ASN A 34 -5.38 11.77 -13.77
C ASN A 34 -4.14 11.77 -12.83
N PRO A 35 -4.33 11.78 -11.50
CA PRO A 35 -3.23 11.80 -10.53
C PRO A 35 -2.38 10.52 -10.52
N GLY A 36 -2.87 9.43 -11.10
CA GLY A 36 -2.12 8.20 -11.31
C GLY A 36 -1.12 8.26 -12.45
N LEU A 37 -1.15 9.30 -13.29
CA LEU A 37 -0.16 9.47 -14.35
C LEU A 37 1.24 9.68 -13.76
N ARG A 38 2.21 9.06 -14.39
CA ARG A 38 3.64 9.07 -14.05
C ARG A 38 4.42 9.17 -15.35
N ASP A 39 5.72 9.42 -15.26
CA ASP A 39 6.58 9.61 -16.43
C ASP A 39 6.47 8.47 -17.45
N ARG A 40 6.33 7.21 -17.00
CA ARG A 40 6.09 6.05 -17.87
C ARG A 40 4.82 6.17 -18.72
N HIS A 41 3.76 6.73 -18.16
CA HIS A 41 2.48 6.94 -18.85
C HIS A 41 2.61 8.09 -19.85
N TRP A 42 3.24 9.19 -19.45
CA TRP A 42 3.51 10.33 -20.33
C TRP A 42 4.41 9.99 -21.52
N LYS A 43 5.38 9.09 -21.33
CA LYS A 43 6.18 8.53 -22.43
C LYS A 43 5.33 7.74 -23.43
N LYS A 44 4.39 6.92 -22.97
CA LYS A 44 3.46 6.20 -23.86
C LYS A 44 2.54 7.18 -24.63
N ILE A 45 1.99 8.18 -23.95
CA ILE A 45 1.16 9.22 -24.59
C ILE A 45 1.97 9.98 -25.65
N SER A 46 3.23 10.33 -25.35
CA SER A 46 4.15 10.98 -26.29
C SER A 46 4.41 10.12 -27.54
N GLN A 47 4.56 8.80 -27.36
CA GLN A 47 4.79 7.86 -28.46
C GLN A 47 3.59 7.75 -29.38
N ILE A 48 2.37 7.66 -28.82
CA ILE A 48 1.12 7.59 -29.59
C ILE A 48 0.94 8.86 -30.43
N ALA A 49 1.25 10.01 -29.85
CA ALA A 49 1.15 11.30 -30.52
C ALA A 49 2.29 11.58 -31.51
N GLY A 50 3.24 10.65 -31.70
CA GLY A 50 4.37 10.81 -32.63
C GLY A 50 5.38 11.89 -32.24
N VAL A 51 5.37 12.35 -30.98
CA VAL A 51 6.19 13.45 -30.49
C VAL A 51 7.15 12.94 -29.43
N ALA A 52 8.33 12.48 -29.88
CA ALA A 52 9.32 11.79 -29.06
C ALA A 52 9.64 12.52 -27.74
N ASN A 53 9.03 12.05 -26.64
CA ASN A 53 9.21 12.51 -25.26
C ASN A 53 8.99 14.02 -25.00
N GLN A 54 8.19 14.70 -25.83
CA GLN A 54 7.91 16.12 -25.65
C GLN A 54 6.73 16.43 -24.71
N ILE A 55 5.99 15.39 -24.29
CA ILE A 55 4.84 15.52 -23.39
C ILE A 55 5.23 14.99 -22.03
N LYS A 56 5.26 15.89 -21.05
CA LYS A 56 5.38 15.53 -19.63
C LYS A 56 4.26 16.21 -18.87
N GLY A 57 3.66 15.48 -17.93
CA GLY A 57 2.66 16.04 -17.04
C GLY A 57 3.30 17.01 -16.06
N ASN A 58 2.61 18.12 -15.80
CA ASN A 58 2.97 19.10 -14.78
C ASN A 58 4.32 19.82 -14.98
N GLU A 59 4.89 19.86 -16.19
CA GLU A 59 5.95 20.82 -16.49
C GLU A 59 5.38 22.25 -16.53
N GLU A 60 6.07 23.18 -15.88
CA GLU A 60 5.75 24.61 -15.95
C GLU A 60 5.63 25.06 -17.40
N GLY A 61 4.52 25.73 -17.72
CA GLY A 61 4.22 26.19 -19.08
C GLY A 61 3.49 25.19 -19.98
N THR A 62 3.21 23.96 -19.53
CA THR A 62 2.36 23.03 -20.30
C THR A 62 0.90 23.47 -20.24
N THR A 63 0.34 23.87 -21.38
CA THR A 63 -1.07 24.30 -21.50
C THR A 63 -1.89 23.26 -22.27
N PHE A 64 -3.20 23.23 -22.02
CA PHE A 64 -4.10 22.38 -22.81
C PHE A 64 -4.07 22.73 -24.31
N LYS A 65 -3.81 24.00 -24.64
CA LYS A 65 -3.62 24.43 -26.04
C LYS A 65 -2.49 23.65 -26.73
N LYS A 66 -1.37 23.43 -26.04
CA LYS A 66 -0.26 22.61 -26.55
C LYS A 66 -0.72 21.18 -26.89
N PHE A 67 -1.59 20.59 -26.06
CA PHE A 67 -2.14 19.26 -26.33
C PHE A 67 -3.07 19.21 -27.56
N LEU A 68 -3.81 20.30 -27.81
CA LEU A 68 -4.62 20.43 -29.02
C LEU A 68 -3.75 20.59 -30.28
N GLU A 69 -2.68 21.38 -30.20
CA GLU A 69 -1.70 21.54 -31.29
C GLU A 69 -1.00 20.22 -31.63
N LEU A 70 -0.78 19.37 -30.63
CA LEU A 70 -0.23 18.01 -30.77
C LEU A 70 -1.29 16.97 -31.19
N LYS A 71 -2.52 17.39 -31.50
CA LYS A 71 -3.62 16.54 -31.94
C LYS A 71 -3.89 15.34 -31.02
N LEU A 72 -3.69 15.51 -29.70
CA LEU A 72 -3.98 14.44 -28.74
C LEU A 72 -5.46 14.01 -28.73
N GLN A 73 -6.35 14.88 -29.21
CA GLN A 73 -7.77 14.57 -29.35
C GLN A 73 -8.01 13.39 -30.31
N ASP A 74 -7.18 13.24 -31.35
CA ASP A 74 -7.32 12.17 -32.36
C ASP A 74 -6.98 10.80 -31.77
N HIS A 75 -6.23 10.79 -30.66
CA HIS A 75 -5.80 9.60 -29.93
C HIS A 75 -6.51 9.42 -28.58
N LEU A 76 -7.67 10.07 -28.41
CA LEU A 76 -8.42 10.04 -27.15
C LEU A 76 -8.67 8.61 -26.61
N PRO A 77 -9.08 7.62 -27.42
CA PRO A 77 -9.32 6.26 -26.91
C PRO A 77 -8.08 5.63 -26.27
N ASP A 78 -6.92 5.74 -26.91
CA ASP A 78 -5.66 5.18 -26.40
C ASP A 78 -5.18 5.91 -25.14
N ILE A 79 -5.35 7.24 -25.10
CA ILE A 79 -5.01 8.05 -23.92
C ILE A 79 -5.93 7.71 -22.75
N GLN A 80 -7.21 7.45 -23.00
CA GLN A 80 -8.16 7.00 -21.97
C GLN A 80 -7.74 5.63 -21.43
N GLU A 81 -7.35 4.69 -22.27
CA GLU A 81 -6.86 3.38 -21.83
C GLU A 81 -5.61 3.51 -20.94
N ILE A 82 -4.63 4.34 -21.34
CA ILE A 82 -3.44 4.62 -20.53
C ILE A 82 -3.83 5.24 -19.18
N SER A 83 -4.76 6.19 -19.19
CA SER A 83 -5.23 6.86 -17.99
C SER A 83 -5.95 5.87 -17.06
N GLU A 84 -6.81 5.01 -17.59
CA GLU A 84 -7.47 3.96 -16.80
C GLU A 84 -6.48 2.97 -16.20
N TYR A 85 -5.46 2.55 -16.97
CA TYR A 85 -4.37 1.72 -16.47
C TYR A 85 -3.65 2.42 -15.31
N ALA A 86 -3.31 3.69 -15.48
CA ALA A 86 -2.64 4.51 -14.47
C ALA A 86 -3.47 4.67 -13.19
N SER A 87 -4.80 4.80 -13.30
CA SER A 87 -5.70 4.82 -12.13
C SER A 87 -5.65 3.53 -11.34
N LYS A 88 -5.66 2.38 -12.03
CA LYS A 88 -5.64 1.05 -11.38
C LYS A 88 -4.30 0.80 -10.71
N GLU A 89 -3.21 1.18 -11.36
CA GLU A 89 -1.87 1.14 -10.76
C GLU A 89 -1.77 2.04 -9.52
N TYR A 90 -2.22 3.28 -9.63
CA TYR A 90 -2.20 4.24 -8.52
C TYR A 90 -3.01 3.77 -7.32
N ARG A 91 -4.12 3.06 -7.55
CA ARG A 91 -4.89 2.44 -6.47
C ARG A 91 -4.07 1.37 -5.73
N LEU A 92 -3.30 0.55 -6.43
CA LEU A 92 -2.41 -0.42 -5.80
C LEU A 92 -1.28 0.28 -5.04
N GLU A 93 -0.67 1.32 -5.60
CA GLU A 93 0.33 2.16 -4.92
C GLU A 93 -0.23 2.67 -3.58
N LYS A 94 -1.42 3.30 -3.61
CA LYS A 94 -2.05 3.84 -2.40
C LYS A 94 -2.46 2.77 -1.40
N GLN A 95 -2.86 1.60 -1.86
CA GLN A 95 -3.15 0.47 -0.98
C GLN A 95 -1.88 -0.02 -0.27
N LEU A 96 -0.76 -0.15 -1.00
CA LEU A 96 0.52 -0.52 -0.40
C LEU A 96 0.99 0.52 0.62
N GLU A 97 0.93 1.80 0.28
CA GLU A 97 1.29 2.90 1.19
C GLU A 97 0.44 2.91 2.45
N LYS A 98 -0.88 2.72 2.32
CA LYS A 98 -1.79 2.66 3.47
C LYS A 98 -1.40 1.53 4.41
N MET A 99 -1.16 0.32 3.86
CA MET A 99 -0.71 -0.81 4.66
C MET A 99 0.62 -0.47 5.35
N THR A 100 1.64 -0.12 4.57
CA THR A 100 3.02 0.02 5.06
C THR A 100 3.26 1.20 6.01
N GLN A 101 2.57 2.33 5.81
CA GLN A 101 2.89 3.59 6.49
C GLN A 101 1.82 4.06 7.49
N VAL A 102 0.60 3.52 7.40
CA VAL A 102 -0.51 3.95 8.24
C VAL A 102 -0.93 2.85 9.20
N GLU A 103 -1.34 1.70 8.67
CA GLU A 103 -2.00 0.64 9.46
C GLU A 103 -1.04 -0.04 10.45
N TRP A 104 0.23 -0.24 10.08
CA TRP A 104 1.23 -0.86 10.97
C TRP A 104 1.90 0.12 11.94
N LYS A 105 1.64 1.44 11.82
CA LYS A 105 2.39 2.46 12.57
C LYS A 105 2.06 2.47 14.07
N SER A 106 0.82 2.14 14.43
CA SER A 106 0.34 2.13 15.82
C SER A 106 0.29 0.74 16.43
N VAL A 107 0.69 -0.30 15.68
CA VAL A 107 0.67 -1.68 16.17
C VAL A 107 1.81 -1.85 17.17
N GLN A 108 1.47 -2.30 18.38
CA GLN A 108 2.42 -2.56 19.46
C GLN A 108 2.04 -3.88 20.12
N PHE A 109 3.05 -4.66 20.53
CA PHE A 109 2.82 -5.85 21.32
C PHE A 109 2.48 -5.48 22.76
N GLU A 110 1.48 -6.15 23.32
CA GLU A 110 1.17 -6.04 24.73
C GLU A 110 1.89 -7.14 25.52
N LEU A 111 2.56 -6.73 26.60
CA LEU A 111 3.25 -7.63 27.51
C LEU A 111 2.49 -7.71 28.84
N ALA A 112 2.30 -8.93 29.33
CA ALA A 112 1.71 -9.21 30.63
C ALA A 112 2.79 -9.73 31.60
N PRO A 113 2.90 -9.18 32.82
CA PRO A 113 3.82 -9.70 33.83
C PRO A 113 3.52 -11.17 34.17
N TYR A 114 4.57 -11.96 34.33
CA TYR A 114 4.51 -13.35 34.76
C TYR A 114 5.76 -13.71 35.56
N ALA A 115 5.58 -14.10 36.83
CA ALA A 115 6.67 -14.32 37.78
C ALA A 115 7.63 -13.12 37.83
N ASP A 116 8.88 -13.30 37.44
CA ASP A 116 9.96 -12.32 37.35
C ASP A 116 10.21 -11.80 35.91
N THR A 117 9.33 -12.12 34.96
CA THR A 117 9.43 -11.72 33.55
C THR A 117 8.08 -11.29 32.96
N HIS A 118 7.97 -11.27 31.63
CA HIS A 118 6.76 -10.95 30.89
C HIS A 118 6.43 -12.02 29.85
N MET A 119 5.20 -11.99 29.35
CA MET A 119 4.71 -12.81 28.24
C MET A 119 3.91 -11.94 27.26
N LEU A 120 3.94 -12.29 25.98
CA LEU A 120 3.03 -11.72 24.99
C LEU A 120 1.57 -12.03 25.35
N LYS A 121 0.71 -11.02 25.21
CA LYS A 121 -0.74 -11.11 25.43
C LYS A 121 -1.49 -10.39 24.31
N SER A 122 -2.77 -10.73 24.12
CA SER A 122 -3.71 -10.01 23.24
C SER A 122 -3.25 -9.91 21.78
N VAL A 123 -2.60 -10.95 21.24
CA VAL A 123 -2.01 -10.92 19.89
C VAL A 123 -3.00 -11.18 18.75
N ASP A 124 -4.26 -11.53 19.06
CA ASP A 124 -5.27 -11.93 18.08
C ASP A 124 -5.50 -10.85 17.01
N ASP A 125 -5.61 -9.58 17.43
CA ASP A 125 -5.79 -8.44 16.51
C ASP A 125 -4.57 -8.25 15.59
N ILE A 126 -3.36 -8.52 16.10
CA ILE A 126 -2.11 -8.43 15.32
C ILE A 126 -2.06 -9.57 14.30
N GLN A 127 -2.41 -10.79 14.69
CA GLN A 127 -2.48 -11.95 13.79
C GLN A 127 -3.53 -11.72 12.70
N GLN A 128 -4.72 -11.24 13.06
CA GLN A 128 -5.77 -10.92 12.09
C GLN A 128 -5.32 -9.84 11.09
N LEU A 129 -4.68 -8.76 11.57
CA LEU A 129 -4.15 -7.73 10.69
C LEU A 129 -3.08 -8.28 9.73
N LEU A 130 -2.23 -9.18 10.22
CA LEU A 130 -1.18 -9.82 9.45
C LEU A 130 -1.75 -10.69 8.33
N ASP A 131 -2.69 -11.56 8.65
CA ASP A 131 -3.38 -12.42 7.68
C ASP A 131 -4.11 -11.61 6.61
N ASP A 132 -4.87 -10.58 7.03
CA ASP A 132 -5.55 -9.66 6.13
C ASP A 132 -4.57 -9.01 5.15
N HIS A 133 -3.41 -8.57 5.64
CA HIS A 133 -2.41 -7.88 4.83
C HIS A 133 -1.66 -8.84 3.92
N ILE A 134 -1.44 -10.09 4.31
CA ILE A 134 -0.88 -11.14 3.45
C ILE A 134 -1.82 -11.38 2.27
N ILE A 135 -3.11 -11.61 2.53
CA ILE A 135 -4.12 -11.86 1.48
C ILE A 135 -4.24 -10.65 0.55
N LYS A 136 -4.30 -9.43 1.10
CA LYS A 136 -4.33 -8.19 0.30
C LYS A 136 -3.09 -8.09 -0.59
N THR A 137 -1.90 -8.37 -0.05
CA THR A 137 -0.64 -8.29 -0.79
C THR A 137 -0.57 -9.33 -1.91
N GLN A 138 -1.00 -10.56 -1.67
CA GLN A 138 -1.11 -11.61 -2.69
C GLN A 138 -2.10 -11.23 -3.79
N THR A 139 -3.24 -10.64 -3.42
CA THR A 139 -4.23 -10.12 -4.38
C THR A 139 -3.62 -9.02 -5.25
N MET A 140 -2.80 -8.15 -4.67
CA MET A 140 -2.07 -7.13 -5.42
C MET A 140 -1.07 -7.75 -6.41
N LEU A 141 -0.33 -8.79 -6.01
CA LEU A 141 0.59 -9.51 -6.90
C LEU A 141 -0.12 -10.22 -8.06
N GLY A 142 -1.34 -10.69 -7.85
CA GLY A 142 -2.19 -11.26 -8.90
C GLY A 142 -2.75 -10.22 -9.89
N SER A 143 -2.63 -8.93 -9.60
CA SER A 143 -3.18 -7.87 -10.43
C SER A 143 -2.31 -7.58 -11.66
N PRO A 144 -2.87 -7.46 -12.87
CA PRO A 144 -2.10 -7.11 -14.08
C PRO A 144 -1.54 -5.67 -14.04
N TYR A 145 -1.96 -4.85 -13.07
CA TYR A 145 -1.52 -3.47 -12.90
C TYR A 145 -0.35 -3.33 -11.89
N VAL A 146 0.14 -4.43 -11.31
CA VAL A 146 1.17 -4.40 -10.25
C VAL A 146 2.58 -4.14 -10.77
N LYS A 147 2.82 -4.34 -12.07
CA LYS A 147 4.16 -4.47 -12.67
C LYS A 147 5.16 -3.40 -12.24
N ALA A 148 4.75 -2.14 -12.16
CA ALA A 148 5.68 -1.05 -11.83
C ALA A 148 5.98 -0.91 -10.33
N ILE A 149 5.21 -1.56 -9.45
CA ILE A 149 5.47 -1.65 -8.01
C ILE A 149 5.73 -3.08 -7.51
N GLU A 150 5.79 -4.07 -8.41
CA GLU A 150 5.85 -5.49 -8.07
C GLU A 150 6.99 -5.82 -7.10
N VAL A 151 8.16 -5.19 -7.29
CA VAL A 151 9.31 -5.35 -6.40
C VAL A 151 8.97 -4.92 -4.96
N GLN A 152 8.30 -3.79 -4.80
CA GLN A 152 7.92 -3.26 -3.49
C GLN A 152 6.85 -4.14 -2.83
N VAL A 153 5.88 -4.62 -3.61
CA VAL A 153 4.82 -5.53 -3.13
C VAL A 153 5.43 -6.86 -2.67
N LYS A 154 6.38 -7.44 -3.41
CA LYS A 154 7.08 -8.68 -3.00
C LYS A 154 7.94 -8.49 -1.76
N GLN A 155 8.64 -7.37 -1.64
CA GLN A 155 9.40 -7.05 -0.43
C GLN A 155 8.48 -6.94 0.79
N TRP A 156 7.31 -6.33 0.61
CA TRP A 156 6.31 -6.23 1.66
C TRP A 156 5.73 -7.60 2.05
N GLU A 157 5.38 -8.44 1.07
CA GLU A 157 4.92 -9.81 1.30
C GLU A 157 5.95 -10.61 2.12
N ALA A 158 7.22 -10.59 1.69
CA ALA A 158 8.29 -11.29 2.39
C ALA A 158 8.43 -10.81 3.85
N LYS A 159 8.24 -9.51 4.09
CA LYS A 159 8.25 -8.94 5.44
C LYS A 159 7.08 -9.45 6.27
N LEU A 160 5.86 -9.46 5.72
CA LEU A 160 4.66 -9.97 6.41
C LEU A 160 4.80 -11.46 6.76
N LEU A 161 5.20 -12.30 5.80
CA LEU A 161 5.41 -13.74 6.04
C LEU A 161 6.50 -14.01 7.07
N LYS A 162 7.58 -13.22 7.06
CA LYS A 162 8.61 -13.30 8.08
C LYS A 162 8.09 -12.92 9.47
N MET A 163 7.29 -11.86 9.57
CA MET A 163 6.67 -11.46 10.83
C MET A 163 5.72 -12.54 11.36
N GLN A 164 4.96 -13.21 10.46
CA GLN A 164 4.06 -14.31 10.83
C GLN A 164 4.85 -15.47 11.43
N SER A 165 5.88 -15.93 10.70
CA SER A 165 6.74 -17.02 11.19
C SER A 165 7.41 -16.69 12.52
N ILE A 166 7.84 -15.45 12.74
CA ILE A 166 8.43 -15.02 14.02
C ILE A 166 7.39 -15.08 15.14
N LEU A 167 6.19 -14.54 14.91
CA LEU A 167 5.13 -14.51 15.91
C LEU A 167 4.68 -15.93 16.29
N ASP A 168 4.52 -16.82 15.30
CA ASP A 168 4.10 -18.20 15.53
C ASP A 168 5.14 -18.97 16.36
N GLU A 169 6.43 -18.86 16.03
CA GLU A 169 7.49 -19.50 16.80
C GLU A 169 7.66 -18.88 18.20
N TRP A 170 7.42 -17.57 18.35
CA TRP A 170 7.42 -16.94 19.66
C TRP A 170 6.29 -17.47 20.53
N LEU A 171 5.05 -17.51 20.04
CA LEU A 171 3.91 -18.02 20.81
C LEU A 171 4.06 -19.50 21.16
N LYS A 172 4.60 -20.30 20.24
CA LYS A 172 4.94 -21.70 20.50
C LYS A 172 6.02 -21.84 21.58
N CYS A 173 7.09 -21.05 21.49
CA CYS A 173 8.15 -21.01 22.49
C CYS A 173 7.59 -20.61 23.86
N GLN A 174 6.77 -19.56 23.91
CA GLN A 174 6.10 -19.09 25.11
C GLN A 174 5.24 -20.19 25.74
N GLY A 175 4.44 -20.91 24.95
CA GLY A 175 3.57 -21.97 25.45
C GLY A 175 4.36 -23.12 26.08
N VAL A 176 5.43 -23.57 25.43
CA VAL A 176 6.30 -24.63 25.98
C VAL A 176 7.07 -24.14 27.20
N TRP A 177 7.63 -22.92 27.14
CA TRP A 177 8.35 -22.33 28.26
C TRP A 177 7.45 -22.17 29.49
N HIS A 178 6.25 -21.61 29.33
CA HIS A 178 5.28 -21.40 30.39
C HIS A 178 4.85 -22.72 31.07
N TYR A 179 4.78 -23.81 30.32
CA TYR A 179 4.51 -25.14 30.87
C TYR A 179 5.69 -25.71 31.67
N LEU A 180 6.92 -25.51 31.16
CA LEU A 180 8.14 -26.08 31.74
C LEU A 180 8.70 -25.29 32.92
N GLU A 181 8.49 -23.97 32.96
CA GLU A 181 8.98 -23.07 34.01
C GLU A 181 8.64 -23.58 35.43
N PRO A 182 7.37 -23.81 35.80
CA PRO A 182 7.04 -24.23 37.16
C PRO A 182 7.58 -25.64 37.50
N ILE A 183 7.78 -26.49 36.49
CA ILE A 183 8.30 -27.85 36.66
C ILE A 183 9.79 -27.79 37.01
N PHE A 184 10.59 -27.04 36.24
CA PHE A 184 12.04 -26.96 36.43
C PHE A 184 12.47 -25.96 37.52
N SER A 185 11.56 -25.11 37.98
CA SER A 185 11.74 -24.28 39.18
C SER A 185 11.62 -25.10 40.49
N SER A 186 11.13 -26.35 40.44
CA SER A 186 11.07 -27.24 41.60
C SER A 186 12.45 -27.78 42.02
N ALA A 187 12.81 -27.59 43.30
CA ALA A 187 14.07 -28.08 43.86
C ALA A 187 14.25 -29.61 43.76
N ASP A 188 13.15 -30.37 43.80
CA ASP A 188 13.20 -31.84 43.69
C ASP A 188 13.48 -32.29 42.26
N ILE A 189 12.92 -31.59 41.26
CA ILE A 189 13.21 -31.82 39.84
C ILE A 189 14.64 -31.44 39.51
N GLN A 190 15.14 -30.31 40.05
CA GLN A 190 16.54 -29.90 39.88
C GLN A 190 17.53 -30.94 40.42
N LYS A 191 17.20 -31.63 41.53
CA LYS A 191 18.03 -32.71 42.08
C LYS A 191 17.91 -34.02 41.30
N SER A 192 16.70 -34.34 40.84
CA SER A 192 16.42 -35.61 40.16
C SER A 192 16.86 -35.63 38.70
N MET A 193 16.81 -34.48 38.02
CA MET A 193 17.13 -34.30 36.60
C MET A 193 18.05 -33.08 36.38
N PRO A 194 19.29 -33.10 36.91
CA PRO A 194 20.16 -31.92 36.91
C PRO A 194 20.61 -31.48 35.50
N GLY A 195 20.75 -32.42 34.55
CA GLY A 195 21.16 -32.10 33.19
C GLY A 195 20.07 -31.35 32.41
N GLU A 196 18.82 -31.80 32.53
CA GLU A 196 17.65 -31.15 31.95
C GLU A 196 17.40 -29.79 32.60
N ALA A 197 17.53 -29.70 33.94
CA ALA A 197 17.40 -28.44 34.67
C ALA A 197 18.44 -27.41 34.21
N GLN A 198 19.69 -27.82 33.99
CA GLN A 198 20.73 -26.92 33.48
C GLN A 198 20.41 -26.40 32.07
N LYS A 199 19.90 -27.27 31.17
CA LYS A 199 19.47 -26.85 29.83
C LYS A 199 18.30 -25.88 29.90
N PHE A 200 17.30 -26.16 30.73
CA PHE A 200 16.16 -25.27 30.90
C PHE A 200 16.58 -23.91 31.47
N ALA A 201 17.52 -23.87 32.42
CA ALA A 201 18.04 -22.61 32.95
C ALA A 201 18.66 -21.71 31.86
N MET A 202 19.35 -22.28 30.86
CA MET A 202 19.86 -21.53 29.71
C MET A 202 18.72 -20.95 28.87
N VAL A 203 17.70 -21.75 28.56
CA VAL A 203 16.51 -21.31 27.82
C VAL A 203 15.78 -20.20 28.59
N ASN A 204 15.63 -20.36 29.91
CA ASN A 204 14.99 -19.40 30.78
C ASN A 204 15.73 -18.06 30.78
N SER A 205 17.07 -18.08 30.82
CA SER A 205 17.89 -16.86 30.71
C SER A 205 17.68 -16.16 29.36
N VAL A 206 17.64 -16.90 28.26
CA VAL A 206 17.40 -16.33 26.92
C VAL A 206 16.01 -15.73 26.82
N TRP A 207 15.00 -16.40 27.40
CA TRP A 207 13.63 -15.88 27.48
C TRP A 207 13.60 -14.52 28.17
N HIS A 208 14.19 -14.41 29.37
CA HIS A 208 14.24 -13.17 30.12
C HIS A 208 14.90 -12.03 29.34
N THR A 209 16.09 -12.29 28.77
CA THR A 209 16.80 -11.29 27.95
C THR A 209 15.98 -10.86 26.73
N THR A 210 15.25 -11.78 26.10
CA THR A 210 14.43 -11.47 24.93
C THR A 210 13.21 -10.63 25.32
N MET A 211 12.51 -10.99 26.40
CA MET A 211 11.34 -10.27 26.88
C MET A 211 11.68 -8.89 27.45
N GLU A 212 12.86 -8.69 28.03
CA GLU A 212 13.35 -7.37 28.47
C GLU A 212 13.68 -6.43 27.29
N ALA A 213 14.08 -6.99 26.15
CA ALA A 213 14.44 -6.22 24.96
C ALA A 213 13.24 -5.91 24.03
N THR A 214 12.08 -6.50 24.32
CA THR A 214 10.83 -6.38 23.55
C THR A 214 10.04 -5.15 23.97
#